data_AF-A0A4R6BND3-F1
#
_entry.id   AF-A0A4R6BND3-F1
#
_cell.length_a   1.000
_cell.length_b   1.000
_cell.length_c   1.000
_cell.angle_alpha   90.00
_cell.angle_beta   90.00
_cell.angle_gamma   90.00
#
_symmetry.space_group_name_H-M   'P 1'
#
loop_
_entity.id
_entity.type
_entity.pdbx_description
1 polymer ?
#
loop_
_entity_poly.entity_id
_entity_poly.type
_entity_poly.pdbx_seq_one_letter_code
_entity_poly.pdbx_strand_id
1 'polypeptide(L)'
;MPGGWSISNEILFYLTLPLFFIWVRNVRHALWPAFELTVLEIGDTLLSLHYYDYPVNLHMYYFYWFPNQFPIFARGILLFFMVQCQPVKLNAAWARIFILITVLWIVTLTSMEFHQSMIFFIHYVYSILFVVFAYLLSISQPAVLVNRLTVFIGNISFSMYLIHFFIVELTIILIEKTGLHAPDSLFQYLFHLLVVIMLTVIAAR
;
A
#
# COMPACT_ATOMS: atom_id res chain seq x y z
N MET A 1 -8.16 -10.04 13.46
CA MET A 1 -6.69 -9.83 13.56
C MET A 1 -6.31 -8.79 12.51
N PRO A 2 -6.34 -7.49 12.84
CA PRO A 2 -6.00 -6.47 11.86
C PRO A 2 -4.50 -6.64 11.51
N GLY A 3 -4.23 -6.97 10.24
CA GLY A 3 -2.89 -7.07 9.67
C GLY A 3 -2.29 -8.47 9.42
N GLY A 4 -2.83 -9.54 10.01
CA GLY A 4 -2.28 -10.90 9.83
C GLY A 4 -2.26 -11.40 8.37
N TRP A 5 -3.22 -10.95 7.56
CA TRP A 5 -3.28 -11.28 6.13
C TRP A 5 -2.11 -10.68 5.34
N SER A 6 -1.70 -9.43 5.65
CA SER A 6 -0.61 -8.76 4.93
C SER A 6 0.73 -9.42 5.25
N ILE A 7 0.97 -9.77 6.52
CA ILE A 7 2.17 -10.50 6.95
C ILE A 7 2.25 -11.85 6.22
N SER A 8 1.14 -12.58 6.17
CA SER A 8 1.06 -13.86 5.47
C SER A 8 1.40 -13.72 3.98
N ASN A 9 0.85 -12.70 3.32
CA ASN A 9 1.12 -12.42 1.91
C ASN A 9 2.56 -11.98 1.66
N GLU A 10 3.15 -11.22 2.58
CA GLU A 10 4.54 -10.79 2.48
C GLU A 10 5.51 -11.97 2.65
N ILE A 11 5.24 -12.88 3.59
CA ILE A 11 6.01 -14.13 3.73
C ILE A 11 5.88 -14.99 2.47
N LEU A 12 4.66 -15.16 1.94
CA LEU A 12 4.42 -15.90 0.69
C LEU A 12 5.14 -15.24 -0.49
N PHE A 13 5.15 -13.92 -0.56
CA PHE A 13 5.92 -13.18 -1.56
C PHE A 13 7.42 -13.49 -1.46
N TYR A 14 8.03 -13.39 -0.27
CA TYR A 14 9.45 -13.72 -0.13
C TYR A 14 9.77 -15.19 -0.43
N LEU A 15 8.87 -16.12 -0.13
CA LEU A 15 9.02 -17.54 -0.48
C LEU A 15 8.96 -17.77 -2.01
N THR A 16 8.15 -16.99 -2.72
CA THR A 16 8.03 -17.07 -4.18
C THR A 16 9.10 -16.29 -4.93
N LEU A 17 9.74 -15.31 -4.28
CA LEU A 17 10.72 -14.42 -4.88
C LEU A 17 11.91 -15.13 -5.58
N PRO A 18 12.52 -16.20 -5.02
CA PRO A 18 13.58 -16.93 -5.71
C PRO A 18 13.14 -17.51 -7.07
N LEU A 19 11.90 -17.99 -7.16
CA LEU A 19 11.33 -18.49 -8.41
C LEU A 19 11.15 -17.35 -9.42
N PHE A 20 10.74 -16.18 -8.94
CA PHE A 20 10.62 -14.98 -9.77
C PHE A 20 11.94 -14.54 -10.36
N PHE A 21 13.04 -14.55 -9.60
CA PHE A 21 14.35 -14.13 -10.13
C PHE A 21 14.94 -15.09 -11.17
N ILE A 22 14.51 -16.36 -11.21
CA ILE A 22 14.91 -17.27 -12.28
C ILE A 22 14.35 -16.79 -13.64
N TRP A 23 13.13 -16.26 -13.63
CA TRP A 23 12.35 -15.91 -14.82
C TRP A 23 12.39 -14.42 -15.19
N VAL A 24 12.25 -13.53 -14.21
CA VAL A 24 12.20 -12.07 -14.41
C VAL A 24 13.61 -11.48 -14.35
N ARG A 25 14.17 -11.20 -15.53
CA ARG A 25 15.55 -10.68 -15.66
C ARG A 25 15.66 -9.24 -16.16
N ASN A 26 14.55 -8.66 -16.61
CA ASN A 26 14.50 -7.31 -17.16
C ASN A 26 13.06 -6.76 -17.12
N VAL A 27 12.90 -5.48 -17.41
CA VAL A 27 11.60 -4.79 -17.42
C VAL A 27 10.57 -5.52 -18.29
N ARG A 28 10.97 -6.02 -19.47
CA ARG A 28 10.04 -6.72 -20.37
C ARG A 28 9.47 -7.99 -19.74
N HIS A 29 10.31 -8.78 -19.06
CA HIS A 29 9.85 -9.95 -18.32
C HIS A 29 9.05 -9.60 -17.07
N ALA A 30 9.25 -8.41 -16.48
CA ALA A 30 8.46 -7.94 -15.34
C ALA A 30 7.09 -7.38 -15.77
N LEU A 31 7.00 -6.81 -16.99
CA LEU A 31 5.77 -6.29 -17.57
C LEU A 31 4.74 -7.39 -17.84
N TRP A 32 5.18 -8.56 -18.27
CA TRP A 32 4.28 -9.67 -18.60
C TRP A 32 3.42 -10.14 -17.42
N PRO A 33 3.98 -10.53 -16.25
CA PRO A 33 3.16 -10.88 -15.09
C PRO A 33 2.36 -9.69 -14.59
N ALA A 34 2.91 -8.47 -14.60
CA ALA A 34 2.15 -7.28 -14.19
C ALA A 34 0.92 -7.05 -15.08
N PHE A 35 1.03 -7.28 -16.39
CA PHE A 35 -0.05 -7.11 -17.36
C PHE A 35 -1.05 -8.26 -17.33
N GLU A 36 -0.60 -9.51 -17.38
CA GLU A 36 -1.49 -10.69 -17.36
C GLU A 36 -2.35 -10.71 -16.11
N LEU A 37 -1.76 -10.41 -14.96
CA LEU A 37 -2.49 -10.35 -13.72
C LEU A 37 -3.53 -9.22 -13.75
N THR A 38 -3.21 -8.06 -14.33
CA THR A 38 -4.18 -6.97 -14.52
C THR A 38 -5.37 -7.38 -15.41
N VAL A 39 -5.14 -8.20 -16.44
CA VAL A 39 -6.23 -8.70 -17.30
C VAL A 39 -7.12 -9.68 -16.53
N LEU A 40 -6.52 -10.59 -15.76
CA LEU A 40 -7.26 -11.51 -14.89
C LEU A 40 -8.08 -10.75 -13.83
N GLU A 41 -7.57 -9.64 -13.31
CA GLU A 41 -8.24 -8.77 -12.34
C GLU A 41 -9.51 -8.09 -12.89
N ILE A 42 -9.43 -7.58 -14.13
CA ILE A 42 -10.60 -7.00 -14.79
C ILE A 42 -11.65 -8.08 -14.99
N GLY A 43 -11.22 -9.28 -15.39
CA GLY A 43 -12.10 -10.45 -15.49
C GLY A 43 -12.81 -10.77 -14.19
N ASP A 44 -12.07 -10.85 -13.08
CA ASP A 44 -12.62 -11.13 -11.75
C ASP A 44 -13.58 -10.03 -11.26
N THR A 45 -13.24 -8.76 -11.48
CA THR A 45 -14.12 -7.62 -11.15
C THR A 45 -15.43 -7.66 -11.97
N LEU A 46 -15.36 -7.96 -13.26
CA LEU A 46 -16.55 -8.06 -14.11
C LEU A 46 -17.43 -9.26 -13.74
N LEU A 47 -16.80 -10.38 -13.40
CA LEU A 47 -17.51 -11.56 -12.90
C LEU A 47 -18.14 -11.31 -11.54
N SER A 48 -17.46 -10.59 -10.64
CA SER A 48 -18.00 -10.27 -9.32
C SER A 48 -19.18 -9.31 -9.38
N LEU A 49 -19.16 -8.34 -10.31
CA LEU A 49 -20.29 -7.44 -10.59
C LEU A 49 -21.54 -8.16 -11.13
N HIS A 50 -21.38 -9.30 -11.79
CA HIS A 50 -22.47 -9.98 -12.49
C HIS A 50 -22.99 -11.23 -11.76
N TYR A 51 -22.11 -11.96 -11.05
CA TYR A 51 -22.42 -13.32 -10.55
C TYR A 51 -22.22 -13.50 -9.04
N TYR A 52 -21.54 -12.58 -8.33
CA TYR A 52 -21.12 -12.83 -6.96
C TYR A 52 -22.11 -12.26 -5.94
N ASP A 53 -23.12 -13.05 -5.57
CA ASP A 53 -23.94 -12.85 -4.37
C ASP A 53 -23.35 -13.63 -3.18
N TYR A 54 -22.06 -13.40 -2.90
CA TYR A 54 -21.33 -14.17 -1.87
C TYR A 54 -21.62 -13.65 -0.45
N PRO A 55 -21.58 -14.53 0.57
CA PRO A 55 -21.48 -14.09 1.95
C PRO A 55 -20.27 -13.16 2.12
N VAL A 56 -20.45 -12.03 2.81
CA VAL A 56 -19.42 -10.98 3.01
C VAL A 56 -18.04 -11.53 3.43
N ASN A 57 -18.03 -12.62 4.21
CA ASN A 57 -16.81 -13.29 4.67
C ASN A 57 -15.96 -13.90 3.53
N LEU A 58 -16.60 -14.48 2.51
CA LEU A 58 -15.90 -15.03 1.34
C LEU A 58 -15.32 -13.92 0.47
N HIS A 59 -16.04 -12.82 0.31
CA HIS A 59 -15.56 -11.65 -0.43
C HIS A 59 -14.27 -11.08 0.19
N MET A 60 -14.22 -10.91 1.52
CA MET A 60 -12.99 -10.46 2.20
C MET A 60 -11.84 -11.48 2.06
N TYR A 61 -12.14 -12.78 2.09
CA TYR A 61 -11.11 -13.81 1.86
C TYR A 61 -10.47 -13.68 0.47
N TYR A 62 -11.27 -13.61 -0.60
CA TYR A 62 -10.77 -13.43 -1.97
C TYR A 62 -10.13 -12.06 -2.20
N PHE A 63 -10.46 -11.06 -1.40
CA PHE A 63 -9.75 -9.80 -1.46
C PHE A 63 -8.35 -9.91 -0.84
N TYR A 64 -8.22 -10.55 0.32
CA TYR A 64 -6.96 -10.61 1.08
C TYR A 64 -6.05 -11.79 0.74
N TRP A 65 -6.51 -12.81 0.02
CA TRP A 65 -5.68 -13.95 -0.35
C TRP A 65 -4.50 -13.56 -1.26
N PHE A 66 -3.42 -14.33 -1.18
CA PHE A 66 -2.18 -14.03 -1.89
C PHE A 66 -2.34 -13.86 -3.41
N PRO A 67 -3.10 -14.69 -4.15
CA PRO A 67 -3.24 -14.51 -5.60
C PRO A 67 -3.78 -13.13 -6.03
N ASN A 68 -4.66 -12.49 -5.26
CA ASN A 68 -5.17 -11.14 -5.53
C ASN A 68 -4.16 -10.05 -5.12
N GLN A 69 -3.26 -10.35 -4.19
CA GLN A 69 -2.23 -9.41 -3.72
C GLN A 69 -0.94 -9.51 -4.53
N PHE A 70 -0.70 -10.68 -5.13
CA PHE A 70 0.46 -10.99 -5.94
C PHE A 70 0.74 -10.00 -7.10
N PRO A 71 -0.26 -9.48 -7.83
CA PRO A 71 -0.04 -8.52 -8.91
C PRO A 71 0.57 -7.20 -8.42
N ILE A 72 0.25 -6.80 -7.19
CA ILE A 72 0.78 -5.59 -6.57
C ILE A 72 2.25 -5.76 -6.25
N PHE A 73 2.63 -6.93 -5.73
CA PHE A 73 4.04 -7.29 -5.55
C PHE A 73 4.79 -7.34 -6.89
N ALA A 74 4.18 -7.89 -7.94
CA ALA A 74 4.77 -7.92 -9.28
C ALA A 74 5.00 -6.50 -9.83
N ARG A 75 4.08 -5.56 -9.58
CA ARG A 75 4.29 -4.13 -9.92
C ARG A 75 5.43 -3.49 -9.12
N GLY A 76 5.65 -3.93 -7.87
CA GLY A 76 6.83 -3.56 -7.09
C GLY A 76 8.15 -4.07 -7.70
N ILE A 77 8.17 -5.30 -8.21
CA ILE A 77 9.33 -5.84 -8.97
C ILE A 77 9.56 -5.03 -10.24
N LEU A 78 8.49 -4.70 -10.98
CA LEU A 78 8.58 -3.83 -12.15
C LEU A 78 9.22 -2.47 -11.80
N LEU A 79 8.76 -1.84 -10.71
CA LEU A 79 9.33 -0.59 -10.21
C LEU A 79 10.83 -0.73 -9.93
N PHE A 80 11.27 -1.82 -9.28
CA PHE A 80 12.69 -2.08 -9.04
C PHE A 80 13.49 -2.05 -10.35
N PHE A 81 13.05 -2.77 -11.38
CA PHE A 81 13.76 -2.77 -12.67
C PHE A 81 13.73 -1.41 -13.37
N MET A 82 12.61 -0.67 -13.29
CA MET A 82 12.50 0.68 -13.86
C MET A 82 13.46 1.67 -13.19
N VAL A 83 13.65 1.57 -11.87
CA VAL A 83 14.51 2.50 -11.12
C VAL A 83 15.98 2.10 -11.20
N GLN A 84 16.30 0.82 -10.97
CA GLN A 84 17.67 0.36 -10.80
C GLN A 84 18.32 -0.12 -12.10
N CYS A 85 17.56 -0.74 -13.00
CA CYS A 85 18.13 -1.41 -14.17
C CYS A 85 17.96 -0.64 -15.47
N GLN A 86 16.83 0.07 -15.64
CA GLN A 86 16.52 0.81 -16.87
C GLN A 86 15.88 2.18 -16.56
N PRO A 87 16.61 3.11 -15.92
CA PRO A 87 16.08 4.42 -15.57
C PRO A 87 15.73 5.21 -16.85
N VAL A 88 14.46 5.60 -16.98
CA VAL A 88 14.05 6.52 -18.05
C VAL A 88 14.49 7.93 -17.68
N LYS A 89 15.08 8.64 -18.64
CA LYS A 89 15.49 10.03 -18.47
C LYS A 89 14.27 10.94 -18.61
N LEU A 90 13.59 11.22 -17.50
CA LEU A 90 12.58 12.27 -17.39
C LEU A 90 13.20 13.52 -16.75
N ASN A 91 12.80 14.70 -17.21
CA ASN A 91 13.21 15.95 -16.59
C ASN A 91 12.61 16.07 -15.18
N ALA A 92 13.42 16.45 -14.19
CA ALA A 92 13.00 16.63 -12.81
C ALA A 92 11.83 17.61 -12.63
N ALA A 93 11.73 18.66 -13.46
CA ALA A 93 10.61 19.60 -13.41
C ALA A 93 9.28 18.92 -13.81
N TRP A 94 9.28 18.14 -14.89
CA TRP A 94 8.12 17.35 -15.31
C TRP A 94 7.76 16.28 -14.27
N ALA A 95 8.77 15.62 -13.69
CA ALA A 95 8.54 14.65 -12.63
C ALA A 95 7.82 15.25 -11.41
N ARG A 96 8.16 16.49 -11.00
CA ARG A 96 7.46 17.20 -9.91
C ARG A 96 6.01 17.52 -10.24
N ILE A 97 5.73 17.93 -11.48
CA ILE A 97 4.35 18.17 -11.94
C ILE A 97 3.55 16.86 -11.89
N PHE A 98 4.12 15.77 -12.40
CA PHE A 98 3.45 14.48 -12.35
C PHE A 98 3.28 13.95 -10.93
N ILE A 99 4.21 14.20 -10.01
CA ILE A 99 4.03 13.89 -8.58
C ILE A 99 2.78 14.59 -8.05
N LEU A 100 2.65 15.90 -8.30
CA LEU A 100 1.48 16.65 -7.83
C LEU A 100 0.18 16.09 -8.40
N ILE A 101 0.16 15.77 -9.70
CA ILE A 101 -0.98 15.14 -10.35
C ILE A 101 -1.30 13.80 -9.70
N THR A 102 -0.31 12.92 -9.53
CA THR A 102 -0.51 11.60 -8.92
C THR A 102 -1.00 11.70 -7.48
N VAL A 103 -0.46 12.63 -6.67
CA VAL A 103 -0.94 12.89 -5.31
C VAL A 103 -2.39 13.38 -5.33
N LEU A 104 -2.74 14.31 -6.23
CA LEU A 104 -4.11 14.79 -6.38
C LEU A 104 -5.07 13.64 -6.71
N TRP A 105 -4.70 12.76 -7.66
CA TRP A 105 -5.49 11.57 -7.98
C TRP A 105 -5.67 10.64 -6.78
N ILE A 106 -4.60 10.35 -6.03
CA ILE A 106 -4.69 9.52 -4.82
C ILE A 106 -5.67 10.15 -3.82
N VAL A 107 -5.55 11.46 -3.55
CA VAL A 107 -6.42 12.18 -2.61
C VAL A 107 -7.87 12.20 -3.08
N THR A 108 -8.11 12.51 -4.36
CA THR A 108 -9.46 12.53 -4.94
C THR A 108 -10.10 11.15 -4.86
N LEU A 109 -9.42 10.10 -5.27
CA LEU A 109 -9.96 8.73 -5.19
C LEU A 109 -10.26 8.35 -3.74
N THR A 110 -9.40 8.71 -2.79
CA THR A 110 -9.60 8.39 -1.36
C THR A 110 -10.79 9.13 -0.76
N SER A 111 -11.18 10.26 -1.35
CA SER A 111 -12.32 11.07 -0.91
C SER A 111 -13.65 10.64 -1.56
N MET A 112 -13.62 9.68 -2.49
CA MET A 112 -14.81 9.18 -3.18
C MET A 112 -15.36 7.94 -2.47
N GLU A 113 -16.68 7.86 -2.38
CA GLU A 113 -17.36 6.63 -1.95
C GLU A 113 -17.49 5.69 -3.15
N PHE A 114 -16.89 4.50 -3.04
CA PHE A 114 -17.02 3.46 -4.04
C PHE A 114 -18.01 2.39 -3.57
N HIS A 115 -18.80 1.87 -4.52
CA HIS A 115 -19.60 0.69 -4.28
C HIS A 115 -18.69 -0.50 -3.90
N GLN A 116 -19.15 -1.38 -3.00
CA GLN A 116 -18.32 -2.48 -2.47
C GLN A 116 -17.74 -3.39 -3.56
N SER A 117 -18.48 -3.61 -4.65
CA SER A 117 -18.01 -4.40 -5.80
C SER A 117 -16.82 -3.78 -6.54
N MET A 118 -16.56 -2.49 -6.37
CA MET A 118 -15.42 -1.79 -6.98
C MET A 118 -14.15 -1.89 -6.12
N ILE A 119 -14.20 -2.53 -4.94
CA ILE A 119 -13.06 -2.56 -4.01
C ILE A 119 -11.83 -3.23 -4.63
N PHE A 120 -12.05 -4.29 -5.41
CA PHE A 120 -11.01 -4.99 -6.14
C PHE A 120 -10.36 -4.04 -7.14
N PHE A 121 -11.16 -3.45 -8.02
CA PHE A 121 -10.69 -2.52 -9.04
C PHE A 121 -9.92 -1.33 -8.46
N ILE A 122 -10.47 -0.65 -7.45
CA ILE A 122 -9.84 0.55 -6.89
C ILE A 122 -8.51 0.23 -6.20
N HIS A 123 -8.41 -0.92 -5.53
CA HIS A 123 -7.17 -1.39 -4.92
C HIS A 123 -6.04 -1.54 -5.95
N TYR A 124 -6.37 -1.98 -7.17
CA TYR A 124 -5.42 -2.04 -8.27
C TYR A 124 -5.06 -0.68 -8.86
N VAL A 125 -6.03 0.23 -8.98
CA VAL A 125 -5.75 1.62 -9.37
C VAL A 125 -4.75 2.26 -8.39
N TYR A 126 -4.93 2.05 -7.09
CA TYR A 126 -3.99 2.54 -6.07
C TYR A 126 -2.58 1.99 -6.27
N SER A 127 -2.41 0.69 -6.51
CA SER A 127 -1.06 0.15 -6.71
C SER A 127 -0.36 0.69 -7.95
N ILE A 128 -1.08 0.95 -9.05
CA ILE A 128 -0.51 1.65 -10.22
C ILE A 128 -0.10 3.07 -9.84
N LEU A 129 -0.99 3.82 -9.16
CA LEU A 129 -0.69 5.19 -8.72
C LEU A 129 0.52 5.23 -7.78
N PHE A 130 0.66 4.29 -6.86
CA PHE A 130 1.80 4.21 -5.96
C PHE A 130 3.10 3.83 -6.68
N VAL A 131 3.05 2.96 -7.68
CA VAL A 131 4.22 2.63 -8.53
C VAL A 131 4.66 3.86 -9.32
N VAL A 132 3.72 4.57 -9.95
CA VAL A 132 4.00 5.82 -10.67
C VAL A 132 4.57 6.87 -9.71
N PHE A 133 3.96 7.05 -8.54
CA PHE A 133 4.41 7.98 -7.53
C PHE A 133 5.84 7.69 -7.06
N ALA A 134 6.13 6.44 -6.70
CA ALA A 134 7.45 6.01 -6.24
C ALA A 134 8.51 6.16 -7.34
N TYR A 135 8.16 5.84 -8.60
CA TYR A 135 9.04 6.05 -9.75
C TYR A 135 9.37 7.54 -9.97
N LEU A 136 8.38 8.43 -9.87
CA LEU A 136 8.62 9.87 -10.03
C LEU A 136 9.42 10.46 -8.87
N LEU A 137 9.23 9.94 -7.65
CA LEU A 137 10.03 10.31 -6.48
C LEU A 137 11.50 9.91 -6.67
N SER A 138 11.80 8.76 -7.27
CA SER A 138 13.20 8.36 -7.51
C SER A 138 13.94 9.31 -8.46
N ILE A 139 13.20 10.03 -9.33
CA ILE A 139 13.75 10.98 -10.30
C ILE A 139 13.98 12.37 -9.69
N SER A 140 12.97 12.95 -9.03
CA SER A 140 12.99 14.38 -8.66
C SER A 140 13.27 14.68 -7.19
N GLN A 141 13.07 13.68 -6.31
CA GLN A 141 13.37 13.72 -4.88
C GLN A 141 13.04 15.07 -4.20
N PRO A 142 11.78 15.54 -4.25
CA PRO A 142 11.41 16.82 -3.66
C PRO A 142 11.58 16.79 -2.14
N ALA A 143 12.28 17.78 -1.58
CA ALA A 143 12.67 17.81 -0.17
C ALA A 143 11.49 17.72 0.83
N VAL A 144 10.27 18.11 0.42
CA VAL A 144 9.07 17.98 1.26
C VAL A 144 8.69 16.51 1.46
N LEU A 145 8.84 15.67 0.43
CA LEU A 145 8.46 14.25 0.48
C LEU A 145 9.65 13.33 0.78
N VAL A 146 10.85 13.70 0.32
CA VAL A 146 12.09 12.95 0.51
C VAL A 146 13.01 13.74 1.43
N ASN A 147 12.88 13.48 2.74
CA ASN A 147 13.71 14.09 3.78
C ASN A 147 14.13 13.03 4.81
N ARG A 148 14.99 13.42 5.76
CA ARG A 148 15.53 12.50 6.77
C ARG A 148 14.42 11.81 7.57
N LEU A 149 13.32 12.50 7.88
CA LEU A 149 12.22 11.94 8.64
C LEU A 149 11.45 10.89 7.82
N THR A 150 11.09 11.21 6.57
CA THR A 150 10.34 10.26 5.73
C THR A 150 11.17 9.04 5.36
N VAL A 151 12.47 9.21 5.09
CA VAL A 151 13.40 8.09 4.89
C VAL A 151 13.54 7.25 6.16
N PHE A 152 13.68 7.88 7.32
CA PHE A 152 13.75 7.18 8.60
C PHE A 152 12.49 6.35 8.85
N ILE A 153 11.30 6.93 8.68
CA ILE A 153 10.01 6.22 8.81
C ILE A 153 9.94 5.06 7.81
N GLY A 154 10.37 5.28 6.55
CA GLY A 154 10.43 4.23 5.54
C GLY A 154 11.28 3.04 5.98
N ASN A 155 12.46 3.30 6.57
CA ASN A 155 13.38 2.26 7.03
C ASN A 155 12.80 1.39 8.15
N ILE A 156 11.99 1.97 9.05
CA ILE A 156 11.35 1.24 10.16
C ILE A 156 9.90 0.85 9.87
N SER A 157 9.39 1.09 8.64
CA SER A 157 7.96 0.96 8.32
C SER A 157 7.41 -0.44 8.55
N PHE A 158 8.19 -1.48 8.23
CA PHE A 158 7.80 -2.86 8.50
C PHE A 158 7.68 -3.15 10.01
N SER A 159 8.67 -2.72 10.81
CA SER A 159 8.61 -2.85 12.27
C SER A 159 7.44 -2.06 12.86
N MET A 160 7.20 -0.85 12.37
CA MET A 160 6.04 -0.02 12.75
C MET A 160 4.75 -0.78 12.46
N TYR A 161 4.59 -1.36 11.28
CA TYR A 161 3.39 -2.10 10.90
C TYR A 161 3.09 -3.26 11.87
N LEU A 162 4.11 -4.03 12.27
CA LEU A 162 3.93 -5.15 13.20
C LEU A 162 3.49 -4.70 14.60
N ILE A 163 4.11 -3.65 15.14
CA ILE A 163 3.85 -3.21 16.51
C ILE A 163 2.67 -2.23 16.62
N HIS A 164 2.29 -1.57 15.52
CA HIS A 164 1.26 -0.52 15.53
C HIS A 164 -0.07 -1.01 16.09
N PHE A 165 -0.54 -2.19 15.68
CA PHE A 165 -1.80 -2.74 16.17
C PHE A 165 -1.78 -3.00 17.68
N PHE A 166 -0.65 -3.49 18.19
CA PHE A 166 -0.45 -3.67 19.62
C PHE A 166 -0.47 -2.33 20.37
N ILE A 167 0.19 -1.29 19.83
CA ILE A 167 0.19 0.05 20.42
C ILE A 167 -1.20 0.67 20.41
N VAL A 168 -1.98 0.49 19.33
CA VAL A 168 -3.38 0.94 19.26
C VAL A 168 -4.21 0.29 20.36
N GLU A 169 -4.16 -1.04 20.48
CA GLU A 169 -4.91 -1.79 21.50
C GLU A 169 -4.50 -1.41 22.92
N LEU A 170 -3.19 -1.30 23.18
CA LEU A 170 -2.67 -0.83 24.46
C LEU A 170 -3.17 0.58 24.80
N THR A 171 -3.19 1.49 23.81
CA THR A 171 -3.65 2.86 24.01
C THR A 171 -5.14 2.91 24.32
N ILE A 172 -5.96 2.10 23.65
CA ILE A 172 -7.41 1.97 23.93
C ILE A 172 -7.62 1.52 25.38
N ILE A 173 -6.92 0.46 25.83
CA ILE A 173 -7.03 -0.05 27.20
C ILE A 173 -6.64 1.02 28.24
N LEU A 174 -5.60 1.81 27.96
CA LEU A 174 -5.16 2.89 28.87
C LEU A 174 -6.18 4.03 28.95
N ILE A 175 -6.78 4.41 27.82
CA ILE A 175 -7.84 5.43 27.74
C ILE A 175 -9.05 4.97 28.57
N GLU A 176 -9.53 3.75 28.34
CA GLU A 176 -10.66 3.17 29.09
C GLU A 176 -10.42 3.15 30.60
N LYS A 177 -9.20 2.79 31.03
CA LYS A 177 -8.84 2.74 32.45
C LYS A 177 -8.69 4.11 33.11
N THR A 178 -8.25 5.13 32.36
CA THR A 178 -8.01 6.47 32.91
C THR A 178 -9.25 7.34 32.91
N GLY A 179 -10.35 6.88 32.29
CA GLY A 179 -11.57 7.69 32.15
C GLY A 179 -11.38 8.91 31.24
N LEU A 180 -10.27 8.96 30.49
CA LEU A 180 -10.15 9.86 29.34
C LEU A 180 -11.24 9.40 28.36
N HIS A 181 -12.34 10.14 28.28
CA HIS A 181 -13.45 9.80 27.40
C HIS A 181 -12.97 9.58 25.95
N ALA A 182 -13.74 8.78 25.21
CA ALA A 182 -13.59 8.62 23.76
C ALA A 182 -13.46 10.02 23.10
N PRO A 183 -12.73 10.15 21.98
CA PRO A 183 -12.48 11.43 21.36
C PRO A 183 -13.78 12.06 20.82
N ASP A 184 -14.49 12.78 21.69
CA ASP A 184 -15.69 13.56 21.36
C ASP A 184 -15.33 14.83 20.58
N SER A 185 -14.05 15.19 20.56
CA SER A 185 -13.49 16.33 19.84
C SER A 185 -12.38 15.92 18.87
N LEU A 186 -12.30 16.64 17.74
CA LEU A 186 -11.19 16.52 16.77
C LEU A 186 -9.82 16.65 17.46
N PHE A 187 -9.72 17.51 18.48
CA PHE A 187 -8.49 17.70 19.23
C PHE A 187 -8.04 16.42 19.94
N GLN A 188 -8.96 15.72 20.62
CA GLN A 188 -8.64 14.44 21.27
C GLN A 188 -8.26 13.37 20.24
N TYR A 189 -8.96 13.30 19.10
CA TYR A 189 -8.60 12.37 18.03
C TYR A 189 -7.17 12.62 17.52
N LEU A 190 -6.83 13.87 17.19
CA LEU A 190 -5.50 14.25 16.73
C LEU A 190 -4.43 13.99 17.79
N PHE A 191 -4.73 14.28 19.06
CA PHE A 191 -3.85 13.98 20.17
C PHE A 191 -3.57 12.48 20.29
N HIS A 192 -4.60 11.64 20.28
CA HIS A 192 -4.45 10.19 20.33
C HIS A 192 -3.69 9.65 19.12
N LEU A 193 -3.99 10.14 17.91
CA LEU A 193 -3.27 9.77 16.70
C LEU A 193 -1.77 10.07 16.83
N LEU A 194 -1.42 11.28 17.30
CA LEU A 194 -0.03 11.67 17.52
C LEU A 194 0.66 10.79 18.56
N VAL A 195 -0.01 10.51 19.69
CA VAL A 195 0.53 9.64 20.74
C VAL A 195 0.78 8.22 20.21
N VAL A 196 -0.19 7.63 19.51
CA VAL A 196 -0.06 6.30 18.91
C VAL A 196 1.09 6.27 17.91
N ILE A 197 1.19 7.27 17.02
CA ILE A 197 2.28 7.34 16.04
C ILE A 197 3.63 7.46 16.74
N MET A 198 3.76 8.33 17.74
CA MET A 198 5.01 8.51 18.49
C MET A 198 5.42 7.24 19.22
N LEU A 199 4.50 6.59 19.93
CA LEU A 199 4.76 5.32 20.61
C LEU A 199 5.14 4.21 19.63
N THR A 200 4.46 4.14 18.48
CA THR A 200 4.77 3.18 17.41
C THR A 200 6.19 3.41 16.88
N VAL A 201 6.57 4.67 16.60
CA VAL A 201 7.91 5.01 16.09
C VAL A 201 8.99 4.70 17.12
N ILE A 202 8.75 4.96 18.41
CA ILE A 202 9.70 4.67 19.49
C ILE A 202 9.89 3.16 19.65
N ALA A 203 8.80 2.39 19.62
CA ALA A 203 8.85 0.95 19.83
C ALA A 203 9.37 0.17 18.61
N ALA A 204 9.33 0.75 17.41
CA ALA A 204 9.80 0.15 16.17
C ALA A 204 11.29 0.40 15.86
N ARG A 205 11.97 1.26 16.63
CA ARG A 205 13.42 1.50 16.56
C ARG A 205 14.21 0.39 17.23
#